data_AF-A0A2R5H2C5-F1
#
_entry.id   AF-A0A2R5H2C5-F1
#
_cell.length_a   1.000
_cell.length_b   1.000
_cell.length_c   1.000
_cell.angle_alpha   90.00
_cell.angle_beta   90.00
_cell.angle_gamma   90.00
#
_symmetry.space_group_name_H-M   'P 1'
#
loop_
_entity.id
_entity.type
_entity.pdbx_description
1 polymer ?
#
loop_
_entity_poly.entity_id
_entity_poly.type
_entity_poly.pdbx_seq_one_letter_code
_entity_poly.pdbx_strand_id
1 'polypeptide(L)'
;MREIVGKEHFRETLTLEEYQKLSTQAEAIDFLRFWLHSIRLHAPEAPVLMIGTFLDQVTQLREVDRVLREHVGATSHEHLVQPSKGGHLFFAIDNSSNDKNRAVELRTAIASVASEQRYVREQVPLAWLKLHEDMLQSGEPFMLYDEVVERAAEYGRDRADVDAMLEYFHGLGVVVHLRGSETLESVVVIDAEWLLKKLARVIADDLHAQSLFYDRDLKSAGLLPAYERLRKDMIATRSLLEWLWADQEVDYLLQFMEANMLLCPWRFDEHRDEDEYLVSGLLSDSSKHIDTRDFEPGLTCELDFSEFFLPNGVFHRLVAQCAAYASQPEISGDDEPMLPALDSKQAMLSFGVNDFMFTVDGDVVRICIDAAAERPAMVIKLL
;
A
#
# COMPACT_ATOMS: atom_id res chain seq x y z
N MET A 1 -0.82 -22.77 -10.69
CA MET A 1 -1.31 -23.63 -11.80
C MET A 1 -2.45 -24.55 -11.41
N ARG A 2 -2.38 -25.25 -10.26
CA ARG A 2 -3.44 -26.18 -9.81
C ARG A 2 -4.84 -25.57 -9.80
N GLU A 3 -4.98 -24.35 -9.30
CA GLU A 3 -6.27 -23.64 -9.23
C GLU A 3 -6.74 -23.18 -10.61
N ILE A 4 -5.81 -22.82 -11.50
CA ILE A 4 -6.10 -22.39 -12.88
C ILE A 4 -6.64 -23.55 -13.73
N VAL A 5 -6.17 -24.79 -13.54
CA VAL A 5 -6.77 -25.98 -14.19
C VAL A 5 -8.04 -26.43 -13.47
N GLY A 6 -8.28 -25.93 -12.25
CA GLY A 6 -9.40 -26.28 -11.40
C GLY A 6 -9.03 -27.35 -10.38
N LYS A 7 -9.27 -27.03 -9.10
CA LYS A 7 -8.87 -27.87 -7.97
C LYS A 7 -9.47 -29.28 -7.97
N GLU A 8 -10.60 -29.48 -8.66
CA GLU A 8 -11.28 -30.78 -8.76
C GLU A 8 -10.39 -31.88 -9.35
N HIS A 9 -9.45 -31.53 -10.23
CA HIS A 9 -8.47 -32.47 -10.79
C HIS A 9 -7.54 -33.09 -9.74
N PHE A 10 -7.46 -32.48 -8.56
CA PHE A 10 -6.52 -32.84 -7.50
C PHE A 10 -7.20 -33.43 -6.27
N ARG A 11 -8.53 -33.66 -6.31
CA ARG A 11 -9.29 -34.17 -5.16
C ARG A 11 -8.80 -35.54 -4.68
N GLU A 12 -8.35 -36.39 -5.59
CA GLU A 12 -7.88 -37.75 -5.27
C GLU A 12 -6.36 -37.83 -5.01
N THR A 13 -5.60 -36.80 -5.40
CA THR A 13 -4.12 -36.81 -5.35
C THR A 13 -3.54 -35.98 -4.21
N LEU A 14 -4.24 -34.95 -3.75
CA LEU A 14 -3.82 -34.13 -2.62
C LEU A 14 -4.39 -34.63 -1.30
N THR A 15 -3.72 -34.29 -0.21
CA THR A 15 -4.29 -34.46 1.13
C THR A 15 -5.51 -33.56 1.31
N LEU A 16 -6.42 -33.92 2.23
CA LEU A 16 -7.61 -33.13 2.52
C LEU A 16 -7.27 -31.68 2.89
N GLU A 17 -6.22 -31.49 3.69
CA GLU A 17 -5.76 -30.17 4.11
C GLU A 17 -5.24 -29.33 2.93
N GLU A 18 -4.44 -29.92 2.04
CA GLU A 18 -3.93 -29.22 0.86
C GLU A 18 -5.06 -28.86 -0.11
N TYR A 19 -6.02 -29.77 -0.33
CA TYR A 19 -7.15 -29.53 -1.21
C TYR A 19 -8.07 -28.42 -0.66
N GLN A 20 -8.29 -28.37 0.66
CA GLN A 20 -9.09 -27.33 1.30
C GLN A 20 -8.46 -25.93 1.20
N LYS A 21 -7.13 -25.85 1.11
CA LYS A 21 -6.41 -24.58 0.91
C LYS A 21 -6.50 -24.04 -0.52
N LEU A 22 -6.89 -24.86 -1.50
CA LEU A 22 -7.02 -24.41 -2.89
C LEU A 22 -8.29 -23.59 -3.11
N SER A 23 -8.13 -22.42 -3.70
CA SER A 23 -9.22 -21.60 -4.22
C SER A 23 -9.88 -22.27 -5.43
N THR A 24 -11.10 -21.86 -5.72
CA THR A 24 -11.79 -22.20 -6.98
C THR A 24 -11.07 -21.56 -8.17
N GLN A 25 -11.34 -22.06 -9.37
CA GLN A 25 -10.76 -21.49 -10.60
C GLN A 25 -11.17 -20.03 -10.80
N ALA A 26 -12.43 -19.69 -10.51
CA ALA A 26 -12.94 -18.33 -10.62
C ALA A 26 -12.20 -17.38 -9.66
N GLU A 27 -12.10 -17.74 -8.38
CA GLU A 27 -11.35 -16.95 -7.38
C GLU A 27 -9.88 -16.77 -7.78
N ALA A 28 -9.23 -17.81 -8.32
CA ALA A 28 -7.84 -17.72 -8.77
C ALA A 28 -7.66 -16.82 -10.01
N ILE A 29 -8.64 -16.82 -10.92
CA ILE A 29 -8.66 -15.90 -12.07
C ILE A 29 -8.84 -14.46 -11.61
N ASP A 30 -9.79 -14.21 -10.71
CA ASP A 30 -10.06 -12.86 -10.19
C ASP A 30 -8.89 -12.32 -9.39
N PHE A 31 -8.24 -13.17 -8.57
CA PHE A 31 -7.01 -12.83 -7.87
C PHE A 31 -5.87 -12.48 -8.84
N LEU A 32 -5.69 -13.24 -9.93
CA LEU A 32 -4.66 -12.94 -10.91
C LEU A 32 -4.94 -11.65 -11.68
N ARG A 33 -6.20 -11.40 -12.05
CA ARG A 33 -6.64 -10.13 -12.66
C ARG A 33 -6.33 -8.96 -11.73
N PHE A 34 -6.72 -9.06 -10.46
CA PHE A 34 -6.44 -8.06 -9.43
C PHE A 34 -4.95 -7.67 -9.43
N TRP A 35 -4.04 -8.64 -9.35
CA TRP A 35 -2.60 -8.34 -9.31
C TRP A 35 -2.08 -7.74 -10.62
N LEU A 36 -2.54 -8.23 -11.77
CA LEU A 36 -2.12 -7.71 -13.06
C LEU A 36 -2.63 -6.28 -13.30
N HIS A 37 -3.85 -5.95 -12.86
CA HIS A 37 -4.37 -4.59 -12.90
C HIS A 37 -3.63 -3.69 -11.92
N SER A 38 -3.36 -4.17 -10.71
CA SER A 38 -2.57 -3.44 -9.70
C SER A 38 -1.17 -3.08 -10.21
N ILE A 39 -0.45 -4.04 -10.82
CA ILE A 39 0.87 -3.77 -11.43
C ILE A 39 0.74 -2.75 -12.57
N ARG A 40 -0.25 -2.91 -13.46
CA ARG A 40 -0.44 -1.96 -14.57
C ARG A 40 -0.74 -0.55 -14.09
N LEU A 41 -1.47 -0.41 -12.99
CA LEU A 41 -1.78 0.90 -12.40
C LEU A 41 -0.56 1.54 -11.75
N HIS A 42 0.21 0.78 -10.98
CA HIS A 42 1.32 1.32 -10.20
C HIS A 42 2.65 1.41 -10.99
N ALA A 43 2.85 0.54 -11.97
CA ALA A 43 4.08 0.43 -12.74
C ALA A 43 3.77 -0.01 -14.19
N PRO A 44 3.11 0.85 -14.99
CA PRO A 44 2.58 0.49 -16.31
C PRO A 44 3.65 -0.05 -17.28
N GLU A 45 4.85 0.53 -17.23
CA GLU A 45 5.97 0.18 -18.12
C GLU A 45 6.82 -0.99 -17.59
N ALA A 46 6.52 -1.51 -16.39
CA ALA A 46 7.35 -2.53 -15.77
C ALA A 46 7.17 -3.88 -16.48
N PRO A 47 8.28 -4.57 -16.81
CA PRO A 47 8.21 -5.90 -17.36
C PRO A 47 7.65 -6.89 -16.33
N VAL A 48 6.65 -7.68 -16.72
CA VAL A 48 5.98 -8.66 -15.85
C VAL A 48 6.34 -10.07 -16.28
N LEU A 49 6.75 -10.90 -15.33
CA LEU A 49 7.01 -12.32 -15.55
C LEU A 49 5.99 -13.14 -14.75
N MET A 50 5.11 -13.86 -15.44
CA MET A 50 4.18 -14.78 -14.77
C MET A 50 4.85 -16.13 -14.51
N ILE A 51 4.76 -16.62 -13.27
CA ILE A 51 5.40 -17.87 -12.85
C ILE A 51 4.32 -18.89 -12.47
N GLY A 52 4.27 -19.99 -13.21
CA GLY A 52 3.42 -21.13 -12.91
C GLY A 52 4.16 -22.14 -12.06
N THR A 53 3.85 -22.23 -10.77
CA THR A 53 4.41 -23.26 -9.86
C THR A 53 3.60 -24.57 -9.88
N PHE A 54 4.17 -25.63 -9.33
CA PHE A 54 3.67 -27.00 -9.27
C PHE A 54 3.70 -27.75 -10.62
N LEU A 55 4.77 -27.59 -11.40
CA LEU A 55 4.96 -28.31 -12.67
C LEU A 55 5.07 -29.84 -12.49
N ASP A 56 5.49 -30.32 -11.33
CA ASP A 56 5.48 -31.73 -10.93
C ASP A 56 4.06 -32.32 -10.84
N GLN A 57 3.06 -31.47 -10.56
CA GLN A 57 1.66 -31.87 -10.37
C GLN A 57 0.78 -31.50 -11.57
N VAL A 58 1.12 -30.43 -12.30
CA VAL A 58 0.34 -29.92 -13.43
C VAL A 58 1.11 -30.09 -14.73
N THR A 59 0.76 -31.14 -15.49
CA THR A 59 1.39 -31.40 -16.79
C THR A 59 0.59 -30.82 -17.97
N GLN A 60 -0.68 -30.42 -17.74
CA GLN A 60 -1.57 -29.84 -18.75
C GLN A 60 -1.27 -28.35 -19.02
N LEU A 61 -0.03 -28.01 -19.37
CA LEU A 61 0.40 -26.61 -19.55
C LEU A 61 -0.41 -25.86 -20.64
N ARG A 62 -0.87 -26.58 -21.67
CA ARG A 62 -1.75 -26.01 -22.71
C ARG A 62 -3.11 -25.58 -22.17
N GLU A 63 -3.64 -26.31 -21.19
CA GLU A 63 -4.91 -25.97 -20.56
C GLU A 63 -4.76 -24.74 -19.66
N VAL A 64 -3.69 -24.69 -18.86
CA VAL A 64 -3.33 -23.49 -18.09
C VAL A 64 -3.24 -22.28 -19.01
N ASP A 65 -2.47 -22.39 -20.10
CA ASP A 65 -2.29 -21.30 -21.07
C ASP A 65 -3.60 -20.87 -21.72
N ARG A 66 -4.47 -21.82 -22.10
CA ARG A 66 -5.80 -21.53 -22.63
C ARG A 66 -6.64 -20.72 -21.63
N VAL A 67 -6.74 -21.18 -20.39
CA VAL A 67 -7.54 -20.50 -19.35
C VAL A 67 -7.02 -19.07 -19.12
N LEU A 68 -5.70 -18.90 -19.05
CA LEU A 68 -5.07 -17.58 -18.90
C LEU A 68 -5.39 -16.65 -20.08
N ARG A 69 -5.31 -17.15 -21.32
CA ARG A 69 -5.64 -16.36 -22.52
C ARG A 69 -7.11 -15.96 -22.57
N GLU A 70 -8.01 -16.90 -22.26
CA GLU A 70 -9.46 -16.68 -22.35
C GLU A 70 -9.97 -15.75 -21.25
N HIS A 71 -9.49 -15.91 -20.02
CA HIS A 71 -10.10 -15.25 -18.87
C HIS A 71 -9.26 -14.10 -18.34
N VAL A 72 -7.93 -14.21 -18.33
CA VAL A 72 -7.09 -13.17 -17.73
C VAL A 72 -6.80 -12.06 -18.73
N GLY A 73 -7.01 -12.31 -20.04
CA GLY A 73 -6.73 -11.33 -21.08
C GLY A 73 -5.25 -10.93 -21.11
N ALA A 74 -4.35 -11.77 -20.59
CA ALA A 74 -2.94 -11.47 -20.35
C ALA A 74 -2.13 -11.16 -21.63
N THR A 75 -2.71 -11.34 -22.81
CA THR A 75 -2.19 -10.79 -24.08
C THR A 75 -2.39 -9.27 -24.22
N SER A 76 -3.10 -8.64 -23.29
CA SER A 76 -3.37 -7.19 -23.26
C SER A 76 -2.38 -6.43 -22.38
N HIS A 77 -1.51 -7.13 -21.64
CA HIS A 77 -0.39 -6.55 -20.92
C HIS A 77 0.81 -6.50 -21.86
N GLU A 78 1.04 -5.33 -22.46
CA GLU A 78 2.12 -5.08 -23.43
C GLU A 78 3.51 -5.47 -22.91
N HIS A 79 3.72 -5.35 -21.59
CA HIS A 79 4.99 -5.64 -20.93
C HIS A 79 5.11 -7.05 -20.34
N LEU A 80 4.19 -7.97 -20.67
CA LEU A 80 4.30 -9.37 -20.24
C LEU A 80 5.42 -10.08 -21.00
N VAL A 81 6.45 -10.49 -20.26
CA VAL A 81 7.60 -11.23 -20.80
C VAL A 81 7.24 -12.70 -20.95
N GLN A 82 7.35 -13.21 -22.17
CA GLN A 82 7.05 -14.60 -22.49
C GLN A 82 8.31 -15.47 -22.43
N PRO A 83 8.18 -16.75 -22.02
CA PRO A 83 9.25 -17.72 -22.15
C PRO A 83 9.69 -17.91 -23.61
N SER A 84 10.98 -18.15 -23.80
CA SER A 84 11.57 -18.43 -25.11
C SER A 84 11.07 -19.75 -25.72
N LYS A 85 10.63 -20.70 -24.88
CA LYS A 85 10.18 -22.04 -25.29
C LYS A 85 8.71 -22.25 -24.97
N GLY A 86 7.98 -22.90 -25.88
CA GLY A 86 6.63 -23.41 -25.64
C GLY A 86 5.48 -22.45 -25.94
N GLY A 87 5.75 -21.15 -26.18
CA GLY A 87 4.71 -20.18 -26.58
C GLY A 87 3.63 -19.95 -25.51
N HIS A 88 3.91 -20.31 -24.26
CA HIS A 88 3.02 -20.09 -23.12
C HIS A 88 3.13 -18.64 -22.63
N LEU A 89 2.13 -18.16 -21.89
CA LEU A 89 2.16 -16.84 -21.24
C LEU A 89 2.98 -16.79 -19.94
N PHE A 90 3.49 -17.93 -19.45
CA PHE A 90 4.09 -18.05 -18.12
C PHE A 90 5.28 -19.02 -18.11
N PHE A 91 6.20 -18.81 -17.17
CA PHE A 91 7.33 -19.69 -16.88
C PHE A 91 6.86 -20.82 -15.96
N ALA A 92 6.78 -22.05 -16.47
CA ALA A 92 6.41 -23.21 -15.68
C ALA A 92 7.61 -23.73 -14.87
N ILE A 93 7.45 -23.88 -13.56
CA ILE A 93 8.52 -24.28 -12.64
C ILE A 93 8.05 -25.39 -11.72
N ASP A 94 8.90 -26.42 -11.60
CA ASP A 94 8.79 -27.42 -10.55
C ASP A 94 9.46 -26.87 -9.28
N ASN A 95 8.64 -26.34 -8.36
CA ASN A 95 9.11 -25.77 -7.10
C ASN A 95 9.47 -26.82 -6.04
N SER A 96 9.20 -28.12 -6.27
CA SER A 96 9.59 -29.21 -5.35
C SER A 96 10.94 -29.84 -5.74
N SER A 97 11.35 -29.72 -7.00
CA SER A 97 12.64 -30.23 -7.48
C SER A 97 13.85 -29.53 -6.83
N ASN A 98 14.84 -30.32 -6.41
CA ASN A 98 16.14 -29.80 -5.93
C ASN A 98 17.13 -29.50 -7.07
N ASP A 99 16.73 -29.65 -8.32
CA ASP A 99 17.59 -29.34 -9.46
C ASP A 99 17.91 -27.83 -9.51
N LYS A 100 19.20 -27.50 -9.46
CA LYS A 100 19.70 -26.13 -9.61
C LYS A 100 19.29 -25.51 -10.95
N ASN A 101 19.00 -26.34 -11.95
CA ASN A 101 18.63 -25.92 -13.28
C ASN A 101 17.13 -25.80 -13.53
N ARG A 102 16.27 -26.12 -12.55
CA ARG A 102 14.79 -26.09 -12.68
C ARG A 102 14.20 -24.77 -13.16
N ALA A 103 14.91 -23.66 -12.97
CA ALA A 103 14.48 -22.30 -13.32
C ALA A 103 15.50 -21.56 -14.21
N VAL A 104 16.34 -22.28 -14.99
CA VAL A 104 17.36 -21.64 -15.86
C VAL A 104 16.73 -20.64 -16.83
N GLU A 105 15.62 -21.01 -17.46
CA GLU A 105 14.93 -20.13 -18.41
C GLU A 105 14.43 -18.86 -17.72
N LEU A 106 13.76 -18.98 -16.58
CA LEU A 106 13.31 -17.82 -15.80
C LEU A 106 14.49 -16.92 -15.39
N ARG A 107 15.57 -17.49 -14.85
CA ARG A 107 16.75 -16.69 -14.45
C ARG A 107 17.38 -15.96 -15.63
N THR A 108 17.43 -16.61 -16.79
CA THR A 108 17.96 -16.01 -18.01
C THR A 108 17.07 -14.86 -18.47
N ALA A 109 15.75 -15.04 -18.44
CA ALA A 109 14.79 -13.99 -18.76
C ALA A 109 14.91 -12.80 -17.80
N ILE A 110 14.96 -13.03 -16.48
CA ILE A 110 15.15 -11.97 -15.48
C ILE A 110 16.44 -11.19 -15.76
N ALA A 111 17.57 -11.88 -15.97
CA ALA A 111 18.85 -11.22 -16.23
C ALA A 111 18.85 -10.41 -17.54
N SER A 112 18.25 -10.94 -18.60
CA SER A 112 18.13 -10.24 -19.89
C SER A 112 17.29 -8.97 -19.74
N VAL A 113 16.08 -9.11 -19.20
CA VAL A 113 15.14 -8.01 -18.98
C VAL A 113 15.75 -6.94 -18.09
N ALA A 114 16.38 -7.32 -16.98
CA ALA A 114 17.06 -6.37 -16.09
C ALA A 114 18.17 -5.60 -16.81
N SER A 115 19.00 -6.28 -17.62
CA SER A 115 20.10 -5.64 -18.37
C SER A 115 19.67 -4.70 -19.49
N GLU A 116 18.41 -4.82 -19.93
CA GLU A 116 17.78 -3.98 -20.94
C GLU A 116 17.12 -2.73 -20.35
N GLN A 117 16.91 -2.69 -19.02
CA GLN A 117 16.32 -1.54 -18.38
C GLN A 117 17.20 -0.30 -18.56
N ARG A 118 16.55 0.83 -18.87
CA ARG A 118 17.23 2.09 -19.17
C ARG A 118 18.20 2.51 -18.06
N TYR A 119 17.74 2.44 -16.81
CA TYR A 119 18.51 2.89 -15.65
C TYR A 119 19.81 2.09 -15.44
N VAL A 120 19.86 0.81 -15.85
CA VAL A 120 21.07 -0.03 -15.74
C VAL A 120 22.19 0.46 -16.66
N ARG A 121 21.85 1.13 -17.76
CA ARG A 121 22.80 1.65 -18.76
C ARG A 121 23.13 3.13 -18.55
N GLU A 122 22.47 3.78 -17.60
CA GLU A 122 22.62 5.21 -17.36
C GLU A 122 23.94 5.47 -16.63
N GLN A 123 24.69 6.47 -17.09
CA GLN A 123 25.98 6.81 -16.49
C GLN A 123 25.76 7.81 -15.37
N VAL A 124 26.19 7.45 -14.16
CA VAL A 124 26.18 8.34 -12.99
C VAL A 124 27.61 8.69 -12.57
N PRO A 125 27.81 9.87 -11.93
CA PRO A 125 29.10 10.20 -11.35
C PRO A 125 29.58 9.13 -10.36
N LEU A 126 30.85 8.72 -10.47
CA LEU A 126 31.45 7.75 -9.54
C LEU A 126 31.40 8.24 -8.09
N ALA A 127 31.46 9.56 -7.88
CA ALA A 127 31.31 10.19 -6.57
C ALA A 127 29.96 9.86 -5.91
N TRP A 128 28.87 9.75 -6.68
CA TRP A 128 27.56 9.40 -6.15
C TRP A 128 27.54 7.97 -5.60
N LEU A 129 28.12 7.04 -6.36
CA LEU A 129 28.25 5.64 -5.93
C LEU A 129 29.14 5.52 -4.68
N LYS A 130 30.22 6.30 -4.61
CA LYS A 130 31.13 6.29 -3.47
C LYS A 130 30.46 6.87 -2.21
N LEU A 131 29.76 7.98 -2.35
CA LEU A 131 29.00 8.59 -1.25
C LEU A 131 27.92 7.63 -0.73
N HIS A 132 27.17 7.00 -1.62
CA HIS A 132 26.17 6.00 -1.24
C HIS A 132 26.79 4.77 -0.54
N GLU A 133 27.94 4.29 -1.02
CA GLU A 133 28.68 3.22 -0.34
C GLU A 133 29.07 3.63 1.09
N ASP A 134 29.56 4.85 1.29
CA ASP A 134 29.94 5.34 2.62
C ASP A 134 28.73 5.52 3.55
N MET A 135 27.59 5.99 3.00
CA MET A 135 26.32 6.06 3.71
C MET A 135 25.91 4.66 4.21
N LEU A 136 25.98 3.64 3.36
CA LEU A 136 25.72 2.25 3.76
C LEU A 136 26.70 1.73 4.82
N GLN A 137 27.99 2.08 4.69
CA GLN A 137 29.04 1.65 5.63
C GLN A 137 28.93 2.31 7.01
N SER A 138 28.17 3.42 7.13
CA SER A 138 27.86 4.01 8.44
C SER A 138 27.10 3.05 9.35
N GLY A 139 26.31 2.13 8.77
CA GLY A 139 25.44 1.20 9.49
C GLY A 139 24.16 1.85 10.03
N GLU A 140 23.97 3.16 9.81
CA GLU A 140 22.77 3.88 10.22
C GLU A 140 21.65 3.71 9.17
N PRO A 141 20.39 3.52 9.59
CA PRO A 141 19.28 3.32 8.66
C PRO A 141 18.86 4.59 7.91
N PHE A 142 19.24 5.76 8.42
CA PHE A 142 18.97 7.07 7.83
C PHE A 142 20.11 8.03 8.19
N MET A 143 20.11 9.20 7.55
CA MET A 143 21.10 10.26 7.77
C MET A 143 20.44 11.61 7.55
N LEU A 144 20.86 12.62 8.30
CA LEU A 144 20.39 13.98 8.04
C LEU A 144 20.94 14.48 6.71
N TYR A 145 20.10 15.17 5.94
CA TYR A 145 20.46 15.67 4.63
C TYR A 145 21.70 16.60 4.67
N ASP A 146 21.81 17.45 5.68
CA ASP A 146 22.98 18.32 5.85
C ASP A 146 24.27 17.51 6.04
N GLU A 147 24.22 16.38 6.75
CA GLU A 147 25.38 15.50 6.89
C GLU A 147 25.73 14.79 5.57
N VAL A 148 24.74 14.46 4.74
CA VAL A 148 24.98 13.93 3.38
C VAL A 148 25.71 14.99 2.55
N VAL A 149 25.30 16.26 2.63
CA VAL A 149 25.95 17.37 1.93
C VAL A 149 27.38 17.58 2.41
N GLU A 150 27.63 17.51 3.72
CA GLU A 150 28.97 17.61 4.30
C GLU A 150 29.90 16.50 3.80
N ARG A 151 29.43 15.24 3.80
CA ARG A 151 30.18 14.10 3.27
C ARG A 151 30.42 14.23 1.76
N ALA A 152 29.44 14.72 1.01
CA ALA A 152 29.57 14.94 -0.42
C ALA A 152 30.63 16.00 -0.77
N ALA A 153 30.81 17.00 0.08
CA ALA A 153 31.83 18.04 -0.10
C ALA A 153 33.26 17.47 -0.09
N GLU A 154 33.52 16.38 0.65
CA GLU A 154 34.82 15.66 0.62
C GLU A 154 35.14 15.09 -0.77
N TYR A 155 34.10 14.80 -1.56
CA TYR A 155 34.18 14.36 -2.95
C TYR A 155 34.09 15.50 -3.97
N GLY A 156 34.17 16.75 -3.50
CA GLY A 156 34.04 17.95 -4.32
C GLY A 156 32.66 18.07 -4.98
N ARG A 157 31.61 17.56 -4.32
CA ARG A 157 30.21 17.69 -4.74
C ARG A 157 29.57 18.84 -3.99
N ASP A 158 28.81 19.67 -4.71
CA ASP A 158 28.03 20.73 -4.09
C ASP A 158 26.61 20.24 -3.76
N ARG A 159 25.83 21.10 -3.10
CA ARG A 159 24.46 20.78 -2.70
C ARG A 159 23.57 20.43 -3.90
N ALA A 160 23.72 21.12 -5.02
CA ALA A 160 22.90 20.87 -6.20
C ALA A 160 23.20 19.49 -6.81
N ASP A 161 24.45 19.03 -6.78
CA ASP A 161 24.83 17.67 -7.20
C ASP A 161 24.29 16.61 -6.23
N VAL A 162 24.26 16.89 -4.93
CA VAL A 162 23.62 16.02 -3.92
C VAL A 162 22.10 15.91 -4.16
N ASP A 163 21.45 17.03 -4.47
CA ASP A 163 20.03 17.05 -4.78
C ASP A 163 19.68 16.20 -6.00
N ALA A 164 20.49 16.30 -7.05
CA ALA A 164 20.33 15.48 -8.25
C ALA A 164 20.60 13.99 -7.97
N MET A 165 21.61 13.70 -7.14
CA MET A 165 21.92 12.34 -6.71
C MET A 165 20.76 11.70 -5.94
N LEU A 166 20.24 12.39 -4.93
CA LEU A 166 19.17 11.87 -4.07
C LEU A 166 17.87 11.70 -4.83
N GLU A 167 17.52 12.63 -5.72
CA GLU A 167 16.37 12.50 -6.61
C GLU A 167 16.49 11.27 -7.51
N TYR A 168 17.69 11.05 -8.08
CA TYR A 168 17.97 9.87 -8.91
C TYR A 168 17.87 8.56 -8.11
N PHE A 169 18.54 8.47 -6.95
CA PHE A 169 18.51 7.26 -6.13
C PHE A 169 17.15 7.00 -5.48
N HIS A 170 16.38 8.04 -5.19
CA HIS A 170 14.99 7.91 -4.76
C HIS A 170 14.14 7.30 -5.87
N GLY A 171 14.30 7.76 -7.12
CA GLY A 171 13.63 7.17 -8.28
C GLY A 171 13.97 5.70 -8.53
N LEU A 172 15.17 5.26 -8.11
CA LEU A 172 15.57 3.85 -8.16
C LEU A 172 15.13 3.03 -6.93
N GLY A 173 14.60 3.67 -5.89
CA GLY A 173 14.27 3.02 -4.62
C GLY A 173 15.49 2.57 -3.81
N VAL A 174 16.67 3.14 -4.09
CA VAL A 174 17.92 2.83 -3.39
C VAL A 174 18.02 3.63 -2.08
N VAL A 175 17.44 4.83 -2.07
CA VAL A 175 17.23 5.66 -0.86
C VAL A 175 15.80 6.18 -0.87
N VAL A 176 15.32 6.72 0.25
CA VAL A 176 14.07 7.49 0.29
C VAL A 176 14.37 8.89 0.78
N HIS A 177 14.12 9.88 -0.08
CA HIS A 177 14.25 11.30 0.24
C HIS A 177 13.06 12.04 -0.36
N LEU A 178 12.23 12.66 0.49
CA LEU A 178 10.99 13.32 0.09
C LEU A 178 11.13 14.82 0.29
N ARG A 179 10.62 15.64 -0.64
CA ARG A 179 10.70 17.11 -0.58
C ARG A 179 9.36 17.78 -0.28
N GLY A 180 8.42 17.05 0.33
CA GLY A 180 7.07 17.54 0.62
C GLY A 180 7.00 18.56 1.77
N SER A 181 8.00 18.57 2.65
CA SER A 181 8.12 19.45 3.81
C SER A 181 9.57 19.52 4.28
N GLU A 182 9.91 20.51 5.12
CA GLU A 182 11.25 20.64 5.72
C GLU A 182 11.65 19.40 6.53
N THR A 183 10.71 18.82 7.30
CA THR A 183 10.96 17.60 8.07
C THR A 183 11.27 16.40 7.17
N LEU A 184 10.50 16.22 6.09
CA LEU A 184 10.74 15.15 5.13
C LEU A 184 12.05 15.33 4.36
N GLU A 185 12.38 16.57 4.01
CA GLU A 185 13.60 16.93 3.28
C GLU A 185 14.85 16.76 4.16
N SER A 186 14.72 16.95 5.47
CA SER A 186 15.85 16.87 6.40
C SER A 186 16.40 15.45 6.61
N VAL A 187 15.66 14.40 6.26
CA VAL A 187 16.04 13.00 6.51
C VAL A 187 16.17 12.24 5.19
N VAL A 188 17.33 11.61 5.00
CA VAL A 188 17.58 10.66 3.91
C VAL A 188 17.58 9.26 4.49
N VAL A 189 16.55 8.48 4.15
CA VAL A 189 16.48 7.07 4.55
C VAL A 189 17.35 6.24 3.61
N ILE A 190 18.31 5.53 4.20
CA ILE A 190 19.28 4.69 3.51
C ILE A 190 18.78 3.25 3.45
N ASP A 191 18.22 2.77 4.57
CA ASP A 191 17.65 1.43 4.69
C ASP A 191 16.11 1.46 4.57
N ALA A 192 15.60 1.09 3.40
CA ALA A 192 14.17 0.98 3.18
C ALA A 192 13.51 -0.07 4.11
N GLU A 193 14.24 -1.11 4.55
CA GLU A 193 13.72 -2.12 5.46
C GLU A 193 13.43 -1.53 6.85
N TRP A 194 14.27 -0.61 7.34
CA TRP A 194 14.01 0.14 8.57
C TRP A 194 12.67 0.88 8.48
N LEU A 195 12.46 1.65 7.40
CA LEU A 195 11.23 2.41 7.21
C LEU A 195 10.02 1.47 7.16
N LEU A 196 10.10 0.40 6.37
CA LEU A 196 9.02 -0.60 6.26
C LEU A 196 8.70 -1.24 7.61
N LYS A 197 9.71 -1.57 8.43
CA LYS A 197 9.49 -2.10 9.78
C LYS A 197 8.76 -1.10 10.68
N LYS A 198 9.11 0.20 10.62
CA LYS A 198 8.43 1.25 11.41
C LYS A 198 6.97 1.40 10.99
N LEU A 199 6.70 1.45 9.69
CA LEU A 199 5.34 1.52 9.15
C LEU A 199 4.53 0.29 9.53
N ALA A 200 5.10 -0.92 9.36
CA ALA A 200 4.45 -2.18 9.66
C ALA A 200 4.02 -2.31 11.13
N ARG A 201 4.73 -1.69 12.09
CA ARG A 201 4.30 -1.67 13.50
C ARG A 201 2.98 -0.95 13.73
N VAL A 202 2.55 -0.10 12.80
CA VAL A 202 1.30 0.68 12.87
C VAL A 202 0.21 0.06 12.00
N ILE A 203 0.54 -0.29 10.75
CA ILE A 203 -0.45 -0.71 9.73
C ILE A 203 -0.57 -2.24 9.56
N ALA A 204 0.10 -3.03 10.41
CA ALA A 204 0.07 -4.49 10.32
C ALA A 204 -1.35 -5.06 10.34
N ASP A 205 -1.55 -6.16 9.60
CA ASP A 205 -2.74 -6.99 9.74
C ASP A 205 -2.85 -7.60 11.16
N ASP A 206 -4.02 -8.16 11.47
CA ASP A 206 -4.28 -8.76 12.79
C ASP A 206 -3.31 -9.89 13.17
N LEU A 207 -2.84 -10.67 12.18
CA LEU A 207 -1.93 -11.79 12.43
C LEU A 207 -0.57 -11.29 12.95
N HIS A 208 -0.02 -10.26 12.33
CA HIS A 208 1.25 -9.68 12.72
C HIS A 208 1.12 -8.78 13.96
N ALA A 209 -0.03 -8.11 14.12
CA ALA A 209 -0.35 -7.26 15.26
C ALA A 209 -0.62 -8.02 16.56
N GLN A 210 -1.01 -9.30 16.49
CA GLN A 210 -1.40 -10.10 17.65
C GLN A 210 -0.31 -10.19 18.72
N SER A 211 0.95 -10.23 18.31
CA SER A 211 2.10 -10.35 19.22
C SER A 211 2.20 -9.17 20.21
N LEU A 212 1.84 -7.96 19.78
CA LEU A 212 1.96 -6.73 20.57
C LEU A 212 0.97 -6.68 21.75
N PHE A 213 -0.18 -7.36 21.67
CA PHE A 213 -1.12 -7.47 22.80
C PHE A 213 -0.52 -8.21 24.01
N TYR A 214 0.50 -9.03 23.78
CA TYR A 214 1.20 -9.79 24.81
C TYR A 214 2.55 -9.18 25.20
N ASP A 215 2.94 -8.08 24.58
CA ASP A 215 4.17 -7.35 24.87
C ASP A 215 4.14 -6.81 26.32
N ARG A 216 5.21 -7.09 27.07
CA ARG A 216 5.32 -6.69 28.48
C ARG A 216 5.71 -5.23 28.62
N ASP A 217 6.49 -4.70 27.69
CA ASP A 217 6.99 -3.33 27.72
C ASP A 217 5.86 -2.36 27.34
N LEU A 218 5.01 -2.72 26.39
CA LEU A 218 3.78 -1.96 26.06
C LEU A 218 2.86 -1.83 27.28
N LYS A 219 2.66 -2.93 28.01
CA LYS A 219 1.84 -2.96 29.24
C LYS A 219 2.47 -2.14 30.35
N SER A 220 3.78 -2.26 30.53
CA SER A 220 4.52 -1.53 31.56
C SER A 220 4.56 -0.02 31.29
N ALA A 221 4.56 0.37 30.01
CA ALA A 221 4.41 1.77 29.58
C ALA A 221 2.98 2.31 29.73
N GLY A 222 1.99 1.47 30.05
CA GLY A 222 0.58 1.87 30.18
C GLY A 222 -0.11 2.15 28.84
N LEU A 223 0.48 1.76 27.72
CA LEU A 223 0.01 2.08 26.36
C LEU A 223 -0.91 1.00 25.76
N LEU A 224 -1.16 -0.10 26.48
CA LEU A 224 -2.06 -1.15 26.01
C LEU A 224 -3.46 -0.63 25.64
N PRO A 225 -4.12 0.24 26.44
CA PRO A 225 -5.43 0.78 26.07
C PRO A 225 -5.39 1.62 24.78
N ALA A 226 -4.33 2.39 24.57
CA ALA A 226 -4.13 3.16 23.34
C ALA A 226 -3.95 2.23 22.14
N TYR A 227 -3.20 1.13 22.30
CA TYR A 227 -3.03 0.13 21.26
C TYR A 227 -4.34 -0.63 20.95
N GLU A 228 -5.13 -0.97 21.96
CA GLU A 228 -6.46 -1.55 21.78
C GLU A 228 -7.39 -0.61 21.01
N ARG A 229 -7.34 0.70 21.30
CA ARG A 229 -8.07 1.73 20.54
C ARG A 229 -7.59 1.84 19.10
N LEU A 230 -6.29 1.78 18.83
CA LEU A 230 -5.76 1.71 17.46
C LEU A 230 -6.34 0.52 16.71
N ARG A 231 -6.38 -0.67 17.31
CA ARG A 231 -6.89 -1.87 16.63
C ARG A 231 -8.40 -1.89 16.44
N LYS A 232 -9.16 -1.28 17.36
CA LYS A 232 -10.62 -1.27 17.32
C LYS A 232 -11.21 -0.10 16.53
N ASP A 233 -10.62 1.06 16.71
CA ASP A 233 -11.15 2.34 16.21
C ASP A 233 -10.24 2.98 15.16
N MET A 234 -9.10 2.35 14.84
CA MET A 234 -8.11 2.84 13.87
C MET A 234 -7.50 4.18 14.26
N ILE A 235 -7.63 4.58 15.53
CA ILE A 235 -7.12 5.84 16.06
C ILE A 235 -5.86 5.57 16.90
N ALA A 236 -4.74 6.13 16.48
CA ALA A 236 -3.49 6.12 17.23
C ALA A 236 -3.28 7.46 17.94
N THR A 237 -2.77 7.42 19.16
CA THR A 237 -2.26 8.62 19.84
C THR A 237 -0.79 8.85 19.51
N ARG A 238 -0.30 10.09 19.64
CA ARG A 238 1.12 10.42 19.41
C ARG A 238 2.05 9.60 20.32
N SER A 239 1.74 9.51 21.61
CA SER A 239 2.52 8.71 22.58
C SER A 239 2.63 7.23 22.22
N LEU A 240 1.56 6.64 21.66
CA LEU A 240 1.60 5.27 21.17
C LEU A 240 2.52 5.15 19.95
N LEU A 241 2.47 6.10 19.01
CA LEU A 241 3.33 6.10 17.82
C LEU A 241 4.80 6.28 18.17
N GLU A 242 5.12 7.19 19.11
CA GLU A 242 6.46 7.35 19.68
C GLU A 242 7.00 6.00 20.20
N TRP A 243 6.19 5.26 20.96
CA TRP A 243 6.57 3.93 21.46
C TRP A 243 6.69 2.88 20.34
N LEU A 244 5.74 2.85 19.40
CA LEU A 244 5.77 1.94 18.24
C LEU A 244 6.96 2.23 17.31
N TRP A 245 7.56 3.41 17.37
CA TRP A 245 8.76 3.73 16.63
C TRP A 245 10.02 3.79 17.49
N ALA A 246 9.91 3.43 18.77
CA ALA A 246 11.02 3.49 19.73
C ALA A 246 11.69 4.87 19.76
N ASP A 247 10.87 5.92 19.64
CA ASP A 247 11.26 7.33 19.65
C ASP A 247 12.24 7.74 18.53
N GLN A 248 12.32 6.95 17.45
CA GLN A 248 13.19 7.25 16.30
C GLN A 248 12.43 8.02 15.23
N GLU A 249 12.90 9.23 14.91
CA GLU A 249 12.43 10.04 13.76
C GLU A 249 10.89 10.16 13.69
N VAL A 250 10.25 10.36 14.83
CA VAL A 250 8.78 10.33 14.98
C VAL A 250 8.09 11.35 14.06
N ASP A 251 8.59 12.57 14.01
CA ASP A 251 7.99 13.63 13.18
C ASP A 251 8.18 13.36 11.69
N TYR A 252 9.31 12.78 11.28
CA TYR A 252 9.53 12.32 9.91
C TYR A 252 8.57 11.19 9.56
N LEU A 253 8.42 10.18 10.43
CA LEU A 253 7.53 9.04 10.19
C LEU A 253 6.06 9.46 10.13
N LEU A 254 5.62 10.39 11.00
CA LEU A 254 4.29 11.00 10.94
C LEU A 254 4.05 11.67 9.59
N GLN A 255 4.92 12.60 9.20
CA GLN A 255 4.76 13.33 7.94
C GLN A 255 4.92 12.41 6.73
N PHE A 256 5.74 11.36 6.82
CA PHE A 256 5.86 10.35 5.77
C PHE A 256 4.53 9.62 5.60
N MET A 257 3.93 9.16 6.69
CA MET A 257 2.65 8.46 6.66
C MET A 257 1.51 9.37 6.19
N GLU A 258 1.49 10.65 6.59
CA GLU A 258 0.52 11.64 6.10
C GLU A 258 0.68 11.89 4.59
N ALA A 259 1.90 12.16 4.13
CA ALA A 259 2.18 12.41 2.71
C ALA A 259 1.83 11.21 1.81
N ASN A 260 1.88 10.00 2.36
CA ASN A 260 1.50 8.76 1.68
C ASN A 260 0.06 8.30 1.99
N MET A 261 -0.74 9.17 2.64
CA MET A 261 -2.14 8.92 3.01
C MET A 261 -2.36 7.64 3.86
N LEU A 262 -1.35 7.20 4.61
CA LEU A 262 -1.41 6.03 5.50
C LEU A 262 -2.03 6.38 6.86
N LEU A 263 -1.99 7.66 7.24
CA LEU A 263 -2.75 8.22 8.35
C LEU A 263 -3.12 9.67 8.06
N CYS A 264 -4.02 10.23 8.87
CA CYS A 264 -4.33 11.65 8.87
C CYS A 264 -4.65 12.13 10.30
N PRO A 265 -4.54 13.44 10.58
CA PRO A 265 -4.94 13.99 11.87
C PRO A 265 -6.40 13.69 12.20
N TRP A 266 -6.66 13.30 13.44
CA TRP A 266 -7.99 13.05 13.98
C TRP A 266 -8.37 14.12 15.01
N ARG A 267 -9.27 15.03 14.64
CA ARG A 267 -9.60 16.23 15.44
C ARG A 267 -11.08 16.32 15.76
N PHE A 268 -11.65 15.23 16.29
CA PHE A 268 -13.06 15.15 16.68
C PHE A 268 -13.26 15.12 18.21
N ASP A 269 -12.18 15.25 18.97
CA ASP A 269 -12.20 15.39 20.44
C ASP A 269 -11.59 16.75 20.83
N GLU A 270 -12.43 17.64 21.36
CA GLU A 270 -12.00 18.96 21.85
C GLU A 270 -11.21 18.87 23.16
N HIS A 271 -11.41 17.81 23.92
CA HIS A 271 -10.77 17.60 25.23
C HIS A 271 -9.55 16.68 25.15
N ARG A 272 -9.00 16.48 23.95
CA ARG A 272 -7.83 15.63 23.74
C ARG A 272 -6.63 16.15 24.53
N ASP A 273 -5.98 15.25 25.25
CA ASP A 273 -4.75 15.52 25.99
C ASP A 273 -3.50 15.51 25.08
N GLU A 274 -3.60 14.87 23.91
CA GLU A 274 -2.52 14.75 22.92
C GLU A 274 -3.06 14.66 21.49
N ASP A 275 -2.16 14.72 20.51
CA ASP A 275 -2.52 14.56 19.09
C ASP A 275 -2.92 13.12 18.77
N GLU A 276 -3.95 12.98 17.95
CA GLU A 276 -4.50 11.70 17.50
C GLU A 276 -4.54 11.62 15.98
N TYR A 277 -4.49 10.39 15.48
CA TYR A 277 -4.37 10.10 14.06
C TYR A 277 -5.25 8.92 13.66
N LEU A 278 -6.03 9.07 12.59
CA LEU A 278 -6.75 7.98 11.97
C LEU A 278 -5.82 7.24 11.00
N VAL A 279 -5.58 5.95 11.24
CA VAL A 279 -4.74 5.08 10.41
C VAL A 279 -5.59 4.45 9.30
N SER A 280 -5.51 5.04 8.10
CA SER A 280 -6.39 4.72 6.97
C SER A 280 -6.29 3.26 6.53
N GLY A 281 -5.09 2.66 6.62
CA GLY A 281 -4.84 1.29 6.20
C GLY A 281 -5.58 0.22 7.02
N LEU A 282 -5.96 0.53 8.26
CA LEU A 282 -6.67 -0.39 9.14
C LEU A 282 -8.20 -0.33 8.96
N LEU A 283 -8.73 0.65 8.23
CA LEU A 283 -10.17 0.76 7.98
C LEU A 283 -10.73 -0.42 7.19
N SER A 284 -9.90 -1.08 6.37
CA SER A 284 -10.32 -2.24 5.56
C SER A 284 -10.80 -3.43 6.38
N ASP A 285 -10.35 -3.51 7.63
CA ASP A 285 -10.65 -4.63 8.52
C ASP A 285 -11.79 -4.29 9.50
N SER A 286 -12.33 -3.06 9.40
CA SER A 286 -13.46 -2.62 10.23
C SER A 286 -14.75 -3.38 9.86
N SER A 287 -15.52 -3.69 10.90
CA SER A 287 -16.84 -4.33 10.80
C SER A 287 -17.87 -3.62 11.70
N LYS A 288 -17.89 -2.29 11.62
CA LYS A 288 -18.79 -1.45 12.41
C LYS A 288 -20.11 -1.27 11.68
N HIS A 289 -21.21 -1.37 12.43
CA HIS A 289 -22.52 -1.01 11.88
C HIS A 289 -22.69 0.50 11.89
N ILE A 290 -22.93 1.08 10.71
CA ILE A 290 -23.29 2.49 10.57
C ILE A 290 -24.81 2.60 10.59
N ASP A 291 -25.32 3.41 11.52
CA ASP A 291 -26.74 3.73 11.60
C ASP A 291 -27.10 4.78 10.55
N THR A 292 -28.03 4.44 9.67
CA THR A 292 -28.43 5.29 8.53
C THR A 292 -29.92 5.63 8.58
N ARG A 293 -30.59 5.44 9.73
CA ARG A 293 -32.04 5.60 9.84
C ARG A 293 -32.54 7.00 9.54
N ASP A 294 -31.73 8.00 9.90
CA ASP A 294 -32.07 9.41 9.73
C ASP A 294 -31.50 10.02 8.44
N PHE A 295 -30.82 9.21 7.60
CA PHE A 295 -30.24 9.65 6.34
C PHE A 295 -31.22 9.39 5.18
N GLU A 296 -31.63 10.45 4.49
CA GLU A 296 -32.48 10.37 3.30
C GLU A 296 -31.62 10.56 2.03
N PRO A 297 -31.50 9.55 1.14
CA PRO A 297 -30.66 9.68 -0.05
C PRO A 297 -31.08 10.81 -0.99
N GLY A 298 -30.17 11.75 -1.25
CA GLY A 298 -30.34 12.87 -2.15
C GLY A 298 -29.46 12.79 -3.40
N LEU A 299 -28.76 13.88 -3.72
CA LEU A 299 -27.86 13.94 -4.86
C LEU A 299 -26.71 12.94 -4.68
N THR A 300 -26.41 12.19 -5.75
CA THR A 300 -25.38 11.14 -5.70
C THR A 300 -24.34 11.36 -6.79
N CYS A 301 -23.07 11.29 -6.39
CA CYS A 301 -21.92 11.22 -7.27
C CYS A 301 -21.40 9.78 -7.28
N GLU A 302 -21.12 9.24 -8.47
CA GLU A 302 -20.52 7.92 -8.62
C GLU A 302 -19.15 8.07 -9.29
N LEU A 303 -18.14 7.50 -8.64
CA LEU A 303 -16.80 7.32 -9.20
C LEU A 303 -16.70 5.85 -9.65
N ASP A 304 -16.83 5.65 -10.96
CA ASP A 304 -16.83 4.31 -11.57
C ASP A 304 -15.43 3.96 -12.09
N PHE A 305 -14.80 2.98 -11.46
CA PHE A 305 -13.49 2.45 -11.84
C PHE A 305 -13.61 1.14 -12.62
N SER A 306 -14.79 0.72 -13.08
CA SER A 306 -15.00 -0.57 -13.75
C SER A 306 -14.10 -0.76 -14.99
N GLU A 307 -13.63 0.32 -15.62
CA GLU A 307 -12.67 0.26 -16.73
C GLU A 307 -11.19 0.16 -16.29
N PHE A 308 -10.87 0.60 -15.06
CA PHE A 308 -9.50 0.79 -14.57
C PHE A 308 -9.13 -0.09 -13.38
N PHE A 309 -10.12 -0.75 -12.76
CA PHE A 309 -10.05 -1.45 -11.48
C PHE A 309 -9.82 -0.50 -10.28
N LEU A 310 -10.54 -0.71 -9.17
CA LEU A 310 -10.39 0.05 -7.93
C LEU A 310 -9.40 -0.65 -6.98
N PRO A 311 -8.20 -0.08 -6.72
CA PRO A 311 -7.27 -0.68 -5.78
C PRO A 311 -7.79 -0.70 -4.36
N ASN A 312 -7.45 -1.79 -3.65
CA ASN A 312 -7.68 -1.91 -2.22
C ASN A 312 -7.05 -0.70 -1.50
N GLY A 313 -7.84 -0.06 -0.64
CA GLY A 313 -7.37 1.09 0.14
C GLY A 313 -7.72 2.46 -0.43
N VAL A 314 -8.08 2.60 -1.72
CA VAL A 314 -8.45 3.92 -2.28
C VAL A 314 -9.66 4.51 -1.56
N PHE A 315 -10.71 3.70 -1.36
CA PHE A 315 -11.88 4.10 -0.57
C PHE A 315 -11.50 4.54 0.84
N HIS A 316 -10.71 3.74 1.55
CA HIS A 316 -10.30 4.04 2.93
C HIS A 316 -9.45 5.31 3.05
N ARG A 317 -8.53 5.54 2.10
CA ARG A 317 -7.72 6.76 2.05
C ARG A 317 -8.60 7.98 1.76
N LEU A 318 -9.53 7.87 0.80
CA LEU A 318 -10.49 8.92 0.50
C LEU A 318 -11.31 9.29 1.74
N VAL A 319 -11.89 8.29 2.41
CA VAL A 319 -12.65 8.48 3.65
C VAL A 319 -11.81 9.13 4.74
N ALA A 320 -10.56 8.71 4.92
CA ALA A 320 -9.67 9.31 5.93
C ALA A 320 -9.34 10.78 5.61
N GLN A 321 -9.08 11.11 4.34
CA GLN A 321 -8.84 12.50 3.91
C GLN A 321 -10.10 13.36 4.10
N CYS A 322 -11.27 12.82 3.76
CA CYS A 322 -12.56 13.47 4.02
C CYS A 322 -12.78 13.72 5.52
N ALA A 323 -12.45 12.76 6.40
CA ALA A 323 -12.55 12.94 7.84
C ALA A 323 -11.62 14.04 8.34
N ALA A 324 -10.36 14.06 7.88
CA ALA A 324 -9.43 15.13 8.24
C ALA A 324 -9.92 16.50 7.77
N TYR A 325 -10.46 16.59 6.56
CA TYR A 325 -11.06 17.82 6.03
C TYR A 325 -12.30 18.27 6.81
N ALA A 326 -13.21 17.34 7.17
CA ALA A 326 -14.39 17.63 7.97
C ALA A 326 -14.07 18.23 9.34
N SER A 327 -12.91 17.87 9.90
CA SER A 327 -12.45 18.36 11.21
C SER A 327 -11.74 19.72 11.16
N GLN A 328 -11.63 20.36 10.00
CA GLN A 328 -11.01 21.67 9.87
C GLN A 328 -11.93 22.77 10.41
N PRO A 329 -11.42 23.74 11.19
CA PRO A 329 -12.24 24.83 11.74
C PRO A 329 -13.01 25.64 10.69
N GLU A 330 -12.46 25.76 9.48
CA GLU A 330 -13.12 26.44 8.36
C GLU A 330 -14.36 25.71 7.85
N ILE A 331 -14.47 24.41 8.13
CA ILE A 331 -15.54 23.53 7.68
C ILE A 331 -16.56 23.27 8.79
N SER A 332 -16.10 23.00 10.01
CA SER A 332 -16.99 22.83 11.18
C SER A 332 -17.63 24.16 11.61
N GLY A 333 -16.98 25.29 11.34
CA GLY A 333 -17.47 26.61 11.73
C GLY A 333 -17.36 26.83 13.25
N ASP A 334 -18.41 27.40 13.84
CA ASP A 334 -18.48 27.64 15.29
C ASP A 334 -18.94 26.40 16.09
N ASP A 335 -19.36 25.34 15.40
CA ASP A 335 -19.81 24.07 16.00
C ASP A 335 -18.67 23.05 16.08
N GLU A 336 -18.76 22.11 17.03
CA GLU A 336 -17.86 20.96 17.10
C GLU A 336 -18.03 20.07 15.86
N PRO A 337 -16.95 19.57 15.23
CA PRO A 337 -17.06 18.68 14.08
C PRO A 337 -17.79 17.38 14.48
N MET A 338 -18.79 16.99 13.71
CA MET A 338 -19.54 15.77 14.01
C MET A 338 -18.67 14.52 13.82
N LEU A 339 -18.66 13.66 14.83
CA LEU A 339 -17.87 12.43 14.83
C LEU A 339 -18.32 11.50 13.68
N PRO A 340 -17.42 11.13 12.76
CA PRO A 340 -17.81 10.33 11.61
C PRO A 340 -17.98 8.86 12.01
N ALA A 341 -18.92 8.18 11.37
CA ALA A 341 -19.12 6.75 11.51
C ALA A 341 -18.40 6.04 10.36
N LEU A 342 -17.39 5.22 10.66
CA LEU A 342 -16.50 4.64 9.66
C LEU A 342 -16.56 3.12 9.68
N ASP A 343 -16.63 2.51 8.49
CA ASP A 343 -16.56 1.07 8.25
C ASP A 343 -15.74 0.76 6.99
N SER A 344 -15.43 -0.52 6.75
CA SER A 344 -14.66 -0.98 5.58
C SER A 344 -15.37 -0.75 4.25
N LYS A 345 -16.71 -0.69 4.22
CA LYS A 345 -17.48 -0.50 2.98
C LYS A 345 -18.33 0.76 2.94
N GLN A 346 -18.50 1.41 4.08
CA GLN A 346 -19.40 2.54 4.24
C GLN A 346 -18.78 3.56 5.19
N ALA A 347 -19.08 4.84 5.00
CA ALA A 347 -18.74 5.88 5.94
C ALA A 347 -19.81 6.97 5.93
N MET A 348 -20.19 7.46 7.10
CA MET A 348 -21.00 8.66 7.26
C MET A 348 -20.10 9.78 7.77
N LEU A 349 -20.04 10.88 7.03
CA LEU A 349 -19.29 12.08 7.39
C LEU A 349 -20.18 13.32 7.25
N SER A 350 -19.86 14.36 8.00
CA SER A 350 -20.57 15.62 7.96
C SER A 350 -19.61 16.75 7.64
N PHE A 351 -19.99 17.62 6.71
CA PHE A 351 -19.24 18.83 6.37
C PHE A 351 -20.10 20.04 6.75
N GLY A 352 -19.83 20.60 7.92
CA GLY A 352 -20.73 21.52 8.59
C GLY A 352 -22.05 20.82 8.93
N VAL A 353 -23.17 21.38 8.48
CA VAL A 353 -24.52 20.85 8.75
C VAL A 353 -25.00 19.77 7.77
N ASN A 354 -24.20 19.45 6.75
CA ASN A 354 -24.61 18.55 5.68
C ASN A 354 -23.99 17.16 5.86
N ASP A 355 -24.84 16.12 5.82
CA ASP A 355 -24.43 14.73 5.96
C ASP A 355 -24.20 14.04 4.61
N PHE A 356 -23.20 13.17 4.58
CA PHE A 356 -22.71 12.46 3.40
C PHE A 356 -22.50 10.99 3.70
N MET A 357 -23.10 10.15 2.88
CA MET A 357 -22.89 8.71 2.88
C MET A 357 -21.93 8.32 1.76
N PHE A 358 -20.81 7.75 2.13
CA PHE A 358 -19.82 7.15 1.25
C PHE A 358 -20.01 5.64 1.27
N THR A 359 -20.05 5.01 0.10
CA THR A 359 -20.12 3.55 -0.02
C THR A 359 -19.19 3.05 -1.12
N VAL A 360 -18.66 1.84 -0.96
CA VAL A 360 -17.93 1.14 -2.03
C VAL A 360 -18.55 -0.23 -2.28
N ASP A 361 -18.80 -0.52 -3.56
CA ASP A 361 -19.31 -1.81 -4.04
C ASP A 361 -18.62 -2.17 -5.35
N GLY A 362 -17.82 -3.24 -5.32
CA GLY A 362 -16.94 -3.59 -6.43
C GLY A 362 -15.98 -2.44 -6.76
N ASP A 363 -15.98 -2.03 -8.03
CA ASP A 363 -15.14 -0.94 -8.56
C ASP A 363 -15.85 0.43 -8.52
N VAL A 364 -16.96 0.58 -7.80
CA VAL A 364 -17.73 1.83 -7.76
C VAL A 364 -17.74 2.41 -6.35
N VAL A 365 -17.29 3.66 -6.23
CA VAL A 365 -17.44 4.48 -5.02
C VAL A 365 -18.61 5.43 -5.23
N ARG A 366 -19.60 5.41 -4.32
CA ARG A 366 -20.74 6.33 -4.33
C ARG A 366 -20.65 7.29 -3.17
N ILE A 367 -20.87 8.57 -3.46
CA ILE A 367 -20.97 9.66 -2.48
C ILE A 367 -22.38 10.22 -2.61
N CYS A 368 -23.23 9.91 -1.63
CA CYS A 368 -24.61 10.38 -1.56
C CYS A 368 -24.69 11.49 -0.52
N ILE A 369 -25.34 12.60 -0.87
CA ILE A 369 -25.64 13.68 0.07
C ILE A 369 -27.06 13.48 0.60
N ASP A 370 -27.27 13.80 1.87
CA ASP A 370 -28.61 13.84 2.43
C ASP A 370 -29.54 14.78 1.63
N ALA A 371 -30.80 14.37 1.45
CA ALA A 371 -31.80 15.09 0.69
C ALA A 371 -32.16 16.45 1.32
N ALA A 372 -31.96 16.61 2.63
CA ALA A 372 -32.16 17.85 3.36
C ALA A 372 -30.97 18.82 3.27
N ALA A 373 -29.87 18.42 2.62
CA ALA A 373 -28.65 19.22 2.59
C ALA A 373 -28.83 20.61 1.95
N GLU A 374 -28.20 21.61 2.57
CA GLU A 374 -28.17 22.96 2.06
C GLU A 374 -27.11 23.11 0.97
N ARG A 375 -27.53 23.57 -0.23
CA ARG A 375 -26.65 23.85 -1.38
C ARG A 375 -25.72 22.67 -1.74
N PRO A 376 -26.26 21.46 -1.97
CA PRO A 376 -25.49 20.21 -2.12
C PRO A 376 -24.42 20.25 -3.23
N ALA A 377 -24.68 20.98 -4.33
CA ALA A 377 -23.75 21.10 -5.44
C ALA A 377 -22.47 21.91 -5.12
N MET A 378 -22.50 22.79 -4.11
CA MET A 378 -21.30 23.53 -3.69
C MET A 378 -20.36 22.66 -2.86
N VAL A 379 -20.91 21.71 -2.09
CA VAL A 379 -20.12 20.85 -1.21
C VAL A 379 -19.44 19.73 -1.98
N ILE A 380 -20.12 19.11 -2.97
CA ILE A 380 -19.48 18.13 -3.88
C ILE A 380 -18.29 18.73 -4.63
N LYS A 381 -18.31 20.02 -4.97
CA LYS A 381 -17.20 20.66 -5.70
C LYS A 381 -15.92 20.80 -4.86
N LEU A 382 -16.03 20.69 -3.55
CA LEU A 382 -14.92 20.82 -2.60
C LEU A 382 -14.27 19.46 -2.27
N LEU A 383 -15.00 18.37 -2.51
CA LEU A 383 -14.52 16.98 -2.46
C LEU A 383 -13.89 16.59 -3.80
#